data_AF-A0A7X3C2B0-F1
#
_entry.id   AF-A0A7X3C2B0-F1
#
_cell.length_a   1.000
_cell.length_b   1.000
_cell.length_c   1.000
_cell.angle_alpha   90.00
_cell.angle_beta   90.00
_cell.angle_gamma   90.00
#
_symmetry.space_group_name_H-M   'P 1'
#
loop_
_entity.id
_entity.type
_entity.pdbx_description
1 polymer ?
#
loop_
_entity_poly.entity_id
_entity_poly.type
_entity_poly.pdbx_seq_one_letter_code
_entity_poly.pdbx_strand_id
1 'polypeptide(L)'
;MAIKTNPEQLNLLKSQMDEANRTSHFVIFESTERDSGDNLRLITDYDSFREIRKAHVDQADMRILQDIVPITDNLARWAIAESQAAHDNDDPEVLADLERYTNAVLKENHIEMN
;
A
#
# COMPACT_ATOMS: atom_id res chain seq x y z
N MET A 1 -6.08 -18.30 -8.22
CA MET A 1 -6.87 -18.00 -9.45
C MET A 1 -6.86 -16.49 -9.65
N ALA A 2 -6.81 -15.98 -10.89
CA ALA A 2 -6.73 -14.55 -11.20
C ALA A 2 -7.82 -13.76 -10.46
N ILE A 3 -7.42 -12.68 -9.79
CA ILE A 3 -8.33 -11.73 -9.14
C ILE A 3 -9.51 -11.49 -10.06
N LYS A 4 -10.69 -11.96 -9.65
CA LYS A 4 -11.96 -11.69 -10.33
C LYS A 4 -12.36 -10.25 -10.06
N THR A 5 -11.50 -9.31 -10.41
CA THR A 5 -11.84 -7.90 -10.34
C THR A 5 -12.81 -7.65 -11.48
N ASN A 6 -14.09 -7.49 -11.15
CA ASN A 6 -15.05 -7.02 -12.12
C ASN A 6 -14.50 -5.71 -12.71
N PRO A 7 -14.48 -5.54 -14.04
CA PRO A 7 -13.92 -4.34 -14.68
C PRO A 7 -14.60 -3.04 -14.22
N GLU A 8 -15.82 -3.13 -13.69
CA GLU A 8 -16.54 -2.03 -13.06
C GLU A 8 -15.92 -1.60 -11.72
N GLN A 9 -15.55 -2.54 -10.84
CA GLN A 9 -14.84 -2.22 -9.59
C GLN A 9 -13.45 -1.64 -9.87
N LEU A 10 -12.77 -2.16 -10.89
CA LEU A 10 -11.45 -1.66 -11.28
C LEU A 10 -11.52 -0.22 -11.79
N ASN A 11 -12.57 0.13 -12.56
CA ASN A 11 -12.79 1.50 -13.03
C ASN A 11 -13.21 2.47 -11.92
N LEU A 12 -14.05 2.00 -11.00
CA LEU A 12 -14.53 2.80 -9.88
C LEU A 12 -13.38 3.09 -8.91
N LEU A 13 -12.53 2.09 -8.64
CA LEU A 13 -11.33 2.27 -7.86
C LEU A 13 -10.30 3.14 -8.60
N LYS A 14 -10.09 2.96 -9.91
CA LYS A 14 -9.23 3.87 -10.70
C LYS A 14 -9.71 5.32 -10.61
N SER A 15 -11.01 5.58 -10.67
CA SER A 15 -11.56 6.93 -10.54
C SER A 15 -11.36 7.49 -9.12
N GLN A 16 -11.62 6.67 -8.09
CA GLN A 16 -11.35 7.07 -6.70
C GLN A 16 -9.86 7.30 -6.44
N MET A 17 -8.97 6.50 -7.01
CA MET A 17 -7.52 6.67 -6.90
C MET A 17 -7.01 7.87 -7.69
N ASP A 18 -7.64 8.22 -8.84
CA ASP A 18 -7.32 9.43 -9.60
C ASP A 18 -7.76 10.70 -8.85
N GLU A 19 -8.97 10.69 -8.27
CA GLU A 19 -9.49 11.76 -7.42
C GLU A 19 -8.69 11.88 -6.11
N ALA A 20 -8.36 10.74 -5.49
CA ALA A 20 -7.50 10.67 -4.32
C ALA A 20 -6.11 11.20 -4.67
N ASN A 21 -5.49 10.78 -5.77
CA ASN A 21 -4.18 11.30 -6.19
C ASN A 21 -4.19 12.80 -6.48
N ARG A 22 -5.32 13.35 -6.96
CA ARG A 22 -5.51 14.80 -7.11
C ARG A 22 -5.57 15.55 -5.79
N THR A 23 -5.91 14.86 -4.69
CA THR A 23 -6.18 15.46 -3.37
C THR A 23 -5.09 15.13 -2.34
N SER A 24 -4.53 13.92 -2.42
CA SER A 24 -3.57 13.29 -1.52
C SER A 24 -2.62 12.40 -2.33
N HIS A 25 -1.33 12.73 -2.30
CA HIS A 25 -0.31 11.88 -2.90
C HIS A 25 -0.11 10.61 -2.07
N PHE A 26 0.31 9.54 -2.74
CA PHE A 26 0.71 8.30 -2.07
C PHE A 26 2.14 8.45 -1.55
N VAL A 27 2.38 7.88 -0.37
CA VAL A 27 3.66 7.82 0.31
C VAL A 27 4.05 6.36 0.56
N ILE A 28 5.34 6.09 0.50
CA ILE A 28 5.94 4.84 0.98
C ILE A 28 6.57 5.16 2.31
N PHE A 29 6.18 4.41 3.32
CA PHE A 29 6.75 4.51 4.64
C PHE A 29 7.20 3.13 5.11
N GLU A 30 8.32 3.12 5.82
CA GLU A 30 8.76 1.97 6.58
C GLU A 30 8.18 2.08 7.99
N SER A 31 7.59 0.99 8.46
CA SER A 31 7.16 0.81 9.84
C SER A 31 8.06 -0.22 10.48
N THR A 32 8.86 0.21 11.45
CA THR A 32 9.69 -0.68 12.26
C THR A 32 8.98 -0.95 13.57
N GLU A 33 8.51 -2.17 13.78
CA GLU A 33 7.90 -2.57 15.05
C GLU A 33 8.94 -2.56 16.18
N ARG A 34 8.68 -1.83 17.28
CA ARG A 34 9.65 -1.78 18.39
C ARG A 34 9.79 -3.09 19.14
N ASP A 35 8.76 -3.92 19.11
CA ASP A 35 8.71 -5.19 19.87
C ASP A 35 9.54 -6.29 19.20
N SER A 36 9.36 -6.49 17.89
CA SER A 36 10.05 -7.54 17.12
C SER A 36 11.28 -7.04 16.35
N GLY A 37 11.40 -5.73 16.11
CA GLY A 37 12.44 -5.17 15.24
C GLY A 37 12.24 -5.51 13.75
N ASP A 38 11.03 -5.88 13.37
CA ASP A 38 10.68 -6.16 11.97
C ASP A 38 10.44 -4.84 11.22
N ASN A 39 11.03 -4.73 10.03
CA ASN A 39 10.94 -3.55 9.18
C ASN A 39 9.98 -3.85 8.03
N LEU A 40 8.76 -3.36 8.13
CA LEU A 40 7.76 -3.53 7.09
C LEU A 40 7.64 -2.26 6.26
N ARG A 41 7.93 -2.33 4.94
CA ARG A 41 7.61 -1.21 4.03
C ARG A 41 6.19 -1.34 3.52
N LEU A 42 5.42 -0.27 3.70
CA LEU A 42 4.03 -0.15 3.29
C LEU A 42 3.87 1.09 2.40
N ILE A 43 2.94 1.00 1.46
CA ILE A 43 2.48 2.15 0.67
C ILE A 43 1.15 2.58 1.29
N THR A 44 0.82 3.87 1.29
CA THR A 44 -0.51 4.36 1.66
C THR A 44 -0.67 5.80 1.19
N ASP A 45 -1.84 6.42 1.31
CA ASP A 45 -2.01 7.84 1.06
C ASP A 45 -1.51 8.69 2.24
N TYR A 46 -1.06 9.91 1.99
CA TYR A 46 -0.50 10.78 3.04
C TYR A 46 -1.45 11.02 4.22
N ASP A 47 -2.76 11.06 3.99
CA ASP A 47 -3.74 11.32 5.05
C ASP A 47 -3.91 10.09 5.95
N SER A 48 -4.09 8.91 5.34
CA SER A 48 -4.08 7.61 6.04
C SER A 48 -2.77 7.39 6.79
N PHE A 49 -1.61 7.72 6.20
CA PHE A 49 -0.33 7.66 6.90
C PHE A 49 -0.34 8.52 8.18
N ARG A 50 -0.90 9.72 8.14
CA ARG A 50 -0.99 10.58 9.33
C ARG A 50 -1.89 9.97 10.41
N GLU A 51 -2.96 9.29 10.03
CA GLU A 51 -3.86 8.60 10.96
C GLU A 51 -3.18 7.36 11.58
N ILE A 52 -2.61 6.50 10.74
CA ILE A 52 -1.88 5.28 11.14
C ILE A 52 -0.70 5.65 12.05
N ARG A 53 0.10 6.65 11.65
CA ARG A 53 1.23 7.13 12.44
C ARG A 53 0.75 7.64 13.80
N LYS A 54 -0.36 8.36 13.88
CA LYS A 54 -0.92 8.78 15.17
C LYS A 54 -1.39 7.62 16.03
N ALA A 55 -2.02 6.61 15.43
CA ALA A 55 -2.54 5.44 16.15
C ALA A 55 -1.42 4.53 16.68
N HIS A 56 -0.31 4.42 15.94
CA HIS A 56 0.77 3.46 16.22
C HIS A 56 2.11 4.11 16.60
N VAL A 57 2.17 5.43 16.83
CA VAL A 57 3.41 6.16 17.19
C VAL A 57 4.13 5.59 18.42
N ASP A 58 3.38 4.98 19.34
CA ASP A 58 3.90 4.37 20.55
C ASP A 58 4.43 2.94 20.33
N GLN A 59 3.95 2.24 19.28
CA GLN A 59 4.21 0.83 19.03
C GLN A 59 5.28 0.59 17.95
N ALA A 60 5.31 1.42 16.91
CA ALA A 60 6.22 1.29 15.78
C ALA A 60 6.84 2.63 15.40
N ASP A 61 8.10 2.61 14.98
CA ASP A 61 8.76 3.77 14.38
C ASP A 61 8.40 3.82 12.89
N MET A 62 7.69 4.87 12.48
CA MET A 62 7.23 5.01 11.10
C MET A 62 7.96 6.15 10.40
N ARG A 63 8.67 5.80 9.33
CA ARG A 63 9.51 6.73 8.56
C ARG A 63 9.10 6.74 7.09
N ILE A 64 8.76 7.92 6.57
CA ILE A 64 8.52 8.10 5.13
C ILE A 64 9.84 7.87 4.40
N LEU A 65 9.86 6.87 3.52
CA LEU A 65 10.95 6.61 2.57
C LEU A 65 10.73 7.44 1.30
N GLN A 66 9.47 7.55 0.86
CA GLN A 66 9.10 8.34 -0.32
C GLN A 66 7.78 9.06 -0.12
N ASP A 67 7.79 10.38 -0.34
CA ASP A 67 6.63 11.25 -0.12
C ASP A 67 5.75 11.41 -1.38
N ILE A 68 6.28 11.13 -2.57
CA ILE A 68 5.50 11.25 -3.82
C ILE A 68 5.72 9.98 -4.64
N VAL A 69 4.78 9.05 -4.52
CA VAL A 69 4.74 7.85 -5.35
C VAL A 69 3.99 8.18 -6.64
N PRO A 70 4.60 7.99 -7.82
CA PRO A 70 3.88 8.17 -9.08
C PRO A 70 2.76 7.14 -9.17
N ILE A 71 1.57 7.57 -9.61
CA ILE A 71 0.46 6.65 -9.87
C ILE A 71 0.80 5.82 -11.11
N THR A 72 1.32 4.62 -10.89
CA THR A 72 1.53 3.62 -11.93
C THR A 72 0.44 2.56 -11.87
N ASP A 73 0.28 1.76 -12.93
CA ASP A 73 -0.65 0.63 -12.92
C ASP A 73 -0.35 -0.37 -11.78
N ASN A 74 0.90 -0.45 -11.31
CA ASN A 74 1.28 -1.30 -10.18
C ASN A 74 0.74 -0.76 -8.85
N LEU A 75 0.75 0.56 -8.64
CA LEU A 75 0.15 1.15 -7.44
C LEU A 75 -1.35 0.91 -7.40
N ALA A 76 -2.04 1.07 -8.53
CA ALA A 76 -3.47 0.79 -8.62
C ALA A 76 -3.77 -0.69 -8.29
N ARG A 77 -2.96 -1.63 -8.80
CA ARG A 77 -3.09 -3.06 -8.48
C ARG A 77 -2.76 -3.36 -7.02
N TRP A 78 -1.74 -2.70 -6.47
CA TRP A 78 -1.39 -2.82 -5.06
C TRP A 78 -2.56 -2.39 -4.15
N ALA A 79 -3.21 -1.25 -4.40
CA ALA A 79 -4.35 -0.82 -3.59
C ALA A 79 -5.56 -1.76 -3.70
N ILE A 80 -5.78 -2.37 -4.87
CA ILE A 80 -6.78 -3.43 -5.06
C ILE A 80 -6.44 -4.66 -4.20
N ALA A 81 -5.17 -5.05 -4.20
CA ALA A 81 -4.71 -6.18 -3.40
C ALA A 81 -4.77 -5.87 -1.90
N GLU A 82 -4.42 -4.66 -1.47
CA GLU A 82 -4.50 -4.23 -0.07
C GLU A 82 -5.95 -4.23 0.41
N SER A 83 -6.87 -3.63 -0.35
CA SER A 83 -8.29 -3.63 0.00
C SER A 83 -8.87 -5.04 0.06
N GLN A 84 -8.40 -5.96 -0.78
CA GLN A 84 -8.80 -7.37 -0.70
C GLN A 84 -8.16 -8.07 0.49
N ALA A 85 -6.88 -7.85 0.78
CA ALA A 85 -6.20 -8.42 1.93
C ALA A 85 -6.86 -7.96 3.23
N ALA A 86 -7.23 -6.68 3.33
CA ALA A 86 -7.96 -6.13 4.47
C ALA A 86 -9.33 -6.80 4.69
N HIS A 87 -9.96 -7.32 3.64
CA HIS A 87 -11.25 -8.01 3.72
C HIS A 87 -11.11 -9.54 3.94
N ASP A 88 -10.13 -10.15 3.28
CA ASP A 88 -9.87 -11.59 3.21
C ASP A 88 -8.40 -11.85 3.59
N ASN A 89 -8.06 -11.55 4.85
CA ASN A 89 -6.69 -11.65 5.39
C ASN A 89 -6.19 -13.11 5.48
N ASP A 90 -7.08 -14.09 5.35
CA ASP A 90 -6.77 -15.51 5.48
C ASP A 90 -6.41 -16.17 4.13
N ASP A 91 -6.58 -15.46 3.01
CA ASP A 91 -6.31 -16.02 1.69
C ASP A 91 -4.83 -15.84 1.29
N PRO A 92 -4.05 -16.93 1.20
CA PRO A 92 -2.62 -16.85 0.91
C PRO A 92 -2.33 -16.37 -0.51
N GLU A 93 -3.28 -16.49 -1.45
CA GLU A 93 -3.11 -15.94 -2.79
C GLU A 93 -3.17 -14.41 -2.77
N VAL A 94 -4.04 -13.82 -1.91
CA VAL A 94 -4.19 -12.37 -1.78
C VAL A 94 -2.99 -11.75 -1.09
N LEU A 95 -2.46 -12.40 -0.04
CA LEU A 95 -1.22 -11.96 0.62
C LEU A 95 -0.01 -12.00 -0.32
N ALA A 96 0.12 -13.07 -1.11
CA ALA A 96 1.20 -13.18 -2.10
C ALA A 96 1.09 -12.12 -3.21
N ASP A 97 -0.13 -11.78 -3.62
CA ASP A 97 -0.38 -10.77 -4.64
C ASP A 97 -0.16 -9.34 -4.10
N LEU A 98 -0.55 -9.06 -2.85
CA LEU A 98 -0.22 -7.85 -2.13
C LEU A 98 1.30 -7.65 -2.02
N GLU A 99 2.03 -8.65 -1.56
CA GLU A 99 3.49 -8.60 -1.45
C GLU A 99 4.12 -8.38 -2.82
N ARG A 100 3.67 -9.10 -3.85
CA ARG A 100 4.17 -8.96 -5.22
C ARG A 100 3.99 -7.55 -5.76
N TYR A 101 2.82 -6.94 -5.58
CA TYR A 101 2.59 -5.57 -6.04
C TYR A 101 3.29 -4.52 -5.19
N THR A 102 3.39 -4.74 -3.86
CA THR A 102 4.19 -3.90 -2.97
C THR A 102 5.63 -3.87 -3.47
N ASN A 103 6.21 -5.04 -3.72
CA ASN A 103 7.56 -5.21 -4.25
C ASN A 103 7.74 -4.62 -5.66
N ALA A 104 6.71 -4.66 -6.50
CA ALA A 104 6.74 -3.99 -7.80
C ALA A 104 6.80 -2.46 -7.66
N VAL A 105 5.96 -1.88 -6.80
CA VAL A 105 5.94 -0.43 -6.54
C VAL A 105 7.25 0.01 -5.89
N LEU A 106 7.77 -0.73 -4.90
CA LEU A 106 9.07 -0.45 -4.27
C LEU A 106 10.19 -0.44 -5.31
N LYS A 107 10.24 -1.47 -6.17
CA LYS A 107 11.24 -1.58 -7.23
C LYS A 107 11.16 -0.45 -8.25
N GLU A 108 9.96 -0.03 -8.65
CA GLU A 108 9.77 1.12 -9.54
C GLU A 108 10.22 2.44 -8.90
N ASN A 109 10.09 2.54 -7.58
CA ASN A 109 10.50 3.71 -6.80
C ASN A 109 11.96 3.64 -6.34
N HIS A 110 12.74 2.65 -6.80
CA HIS A 110 14.13 2.43 -6.39
C HIS A 110 14.32 2.20 -4.88
N ILE A 111 13.31 1.63 -4.21
CA ILE A 111 13.34 1.26 -2.80
C ILE A 111 13.68 -0.24 -2.67
N GLU A 112 14.34 -0.61 -1.58
CA GLU A 112 14.59 -2.02 -1.24
C GLU A 112 13.27 -2.78 -1.06
N MET A 113 13.22 -3.97 -1.66
CA MET A 113 12.08 -4.89 -1.59
C MET A 113 11.99 -5.49 -0.18
N ASN A 114 10.78 -5.87 0.24
CA ASN A 114 10.57 -6.70 1.44
C ASN A 114 11.01 -8.13 1.18
#